data_AF-A0A7C9EN89-F1
#
_entry.id   AF-A0A7C9EN89-F1
#
_cell.length_a   1.000
_cell.length_b   1.000
_cell.length_c   1.000
_cell.angle_alpha   90.00
_cell.angle_beta   90.00
_cell.angle_gamma   90.00
#
_symmetry.space_group_name_H-M   'P 1'
#
loop_
_entity.id
_entity.type
_entity.pdbx_description
1 polymer ?
#
loop_
_entity_poly.entity_id
_entity_poly.type
_entity_poly.pdbx_seq_one_letter_code
_entity_poly.pdbx_strand_id
1 'polypeptide(L)'
;QLATNDWRVAAELLRHAISVLHILSLGSAEDQSVYVSHWSQIISVCARELKHGALILERALEKNVQAKILSDNRGQQHIQALGEIYKVVELLRLSTKLYKPWVLLSVSDQQQLYGLLEECVSLWSTSGLEEALREMSENVEPGLNNAAKALIASIKNIQSVDVLTVHDHIFIQRRSICKLSLLPQEMLSELKVVEWNNEPYFLILANLWANLISPNPPQLPCLQVS
;
A
#
# COMPACT_ATOMS: atom_id res chain seq x y z
N GLN A 1 4.42 -11.87 40.77
CA GLN A 1 3.84 -10.95 39.77
C GLN A 1 4.90 -10.40 38.79
N LEU A 2 6.12 -10.06 39.20
CA LEU A 2 7.21 -9.71 38.26
C LEU A 2 7.58 -10.88 37.31
N ALA A 3 7.90 -12.06 37.84
CA ALA A 3 8.36 -13.20 37.04
C ALA A 3 7.37 -13.68 35.94
N THR A 4 6.06 -13.56 36.18
CA THR A 4 5.01 -13.85 35.18
C THR A 4 4.97 -12.84 34.04
N ASN A 5 5.30 -11.57 34.32
CA ASN A 5 5.38 -10.55 33.29
C ASN A 5 6.65 -10.74 32.43
N ASP A 6 7.75 -11.13 33.07
CA ASP A 6 9.03 -11.39 32.39
C ASP A 6 8.93 -12.56 31.41
N TRP A 7 8.24 -13.65 31.78
CA TRP A 7 8.01 -14.77 30.87
C TRP A 7 7.17 -14.38 29.65
N ARG A 8 6.10 -13.59 29.85
CA ARG A 8 5.25 -13.14 28.74
C ARG A 8 6.02 -12.29 27.73
N VAL A 9 6.81 -11.33 28.24
CA VAL A 9 7.67 -10.49 27.39
C VAL A 9 8.72 -11.32 26.66
N ALA A 10 9.36 -12.27 27.34
CA ALA A 10 10.32 -13.18 26.71
C ALA A 10 9.68 -14.03 25.60
N ALA A 11 8.46 -14.55 25.82
CA ALA A 11 7.72 -15.33 24.84
C ALA A 11 7.31 -14.48 23.61
N GLU A 12 6.92 -13.22 23.82
CA GLU A 12 6.62 -12.27 22.73
C GLU A 12 7.87 -11.94 21.91
N LEU A 13 9.01 -11.69 22.56
CA LEU A 13 10.29 -11.45 21.89
C LEU A 13 10.75 -12.67 21.06
N LEU A 14 10.61 -13.88 21.61
CA LEU A 14 10.94 -15.11 20.87
C LEU A 14 10.04 -15.29 19.66
N ARG A 15 8.74 -15.04 19.79
CA ARG A 15 7.79 -15.08 18.66
C ARG A 15 8.22 -14.09 17.57
N HIS A 16 8.54 -12.85 17.96
CA HIS A 16 9.02 -11.84 17.03
C HIS A 16 10.33 -12.22 16.36
N ALA A 17 11.30 -12.79 17.09
CA ALA A 17 12.57 -13.24 16.52
C ALA A 17 12.37 -14.37 15.50
N ILE A 18 11.52 -15.35 15.81
CA ILE A 18 11.15 -16.44 14.89
C ILE A 18 10.49 -15.87 13.63
N SER A 19 9.56 -14.92 13.79
CA SER A 19 8.93 -14.21 12.68
C SER A 19 9.94 -13.55 11.74
N VAL A 20 10.87 -12.78 12.32
CA VAL A 20 11.91 -12.08 11.55
C VAL A 20 12.83 -13.06 10.83
N LEU A 21 13.26 -14.13 11.50
CA LEU A 21 14.10 -15.17 10.88
C LEU A 21 13.40 -15.86 9.72
N HIS A 22 12.11 -16.15 9.88
CA HIS A 22 11.33 -16.79 8.83
C HIS A 22 11.17 -15.86 7.62
N ILE A 23 10.83 -14.59 7.84
CA ILE A 23 10.81 -13.57 6.77
C ILE A 23 12.15 -13.51 6.03
N LEU A 24 13.27 -13.51 6.76
CA LEU A 24 14.62 -13.52 6.17
C LEU A 24 14.94 -14.80 5.39
N SER A 25 14.23 -15.90 5.64
CA SER A 25 14.44 -17.19 4.96
C SER A 25 13.61 -17.40 3.69
N LEU A 26 12.64 -16.54 3.38
CA LEU A 26 11.73 -16.73 2.24
C LEU A 26 12.41 -16.64 0.86
N GLY A 27 13.62 -16.09 0.78
CA GLY A 27 14.39 -15.96 -0.47
C GLY A 27 15.84 -15.53 -0.21
N SER A 28 16.69 -15.53 -1.24
CA SER A 28 18.07 -15.05 -1.11
C SER A 28 18.14 -13.54 -0.86
N ALA A 29 19.32 -13.02 -0.48
CA ALA A 29 19.50 -11.57 -0.34
C ALA A 29 19.23 -10.82 -1.66
N GLU A 30 19.61 -11.42 -2.78
CA GLU A 30 19.32 -10.92 -4.12
C GLU A 30 17.81 -10.92 -4.40
N ASP A 31 17.11 -12.01 -4.06
CA ASP A 31 15.66 -12.08 -4.26
C ASP A 31 14.93 -10.99 -3.46
N GLN A 32 15.32 -10.81 -2.21
CA GLN A 32 14.78 -9.80 -1.30
C GLN A 32 15.03 -8.38 -1.85
N SER A 33 16.25 -8.11 -2.34
CA SER A 33 16.60 -6.82 -2.93
C SER A 33 15.78 -6.52 -4.19
N VAL A 34 15.48 -7.53 -5.03
CA VAL A 34 14.60 -7.36 -6.19
C VAL A 34 13.22 -6.89 -5.77
N TYR A 35 12.62 -7.47 -4.72
CA TYR A 35 11.33 -7.02 -4.18
C TYR A 35 11.40 -5.57 -3.68
N VAL A 36 12.40 -5.24 -2.88
CA VAL A 36 12.56 -3.88 -2.33
C VAL A 36 12.74 -2.86 -3.47
N SER A 37 13.52 -3.20 -4.50
CA SER A 37 13.68 -2.34 -5.68
C SER A 37 12.37 -2.08 -6.43
N HIS A 38 11.54 -3.13 -6.62
CA HIS A 38 10.22 -2.97 -7.24
C HIS A 38 9.27 -2.12 -6.38
N TRP A 39 9.31 -2.26 -5.06
CA TRP A 39 8.55 -1.38 -4.15
C TRP A 39 9.02 0.07 -4.23
N SER A 40 10.33 0.31 -4.32
CA SER A 40 10.91 1.64 -4.55
C SER A 40 10.44 2.27 -5.87
N GLN A 41 10.35 1.49 -6.94
CA GLN A 41 9.81 1.97 -8.22
C GLN A 41 8.34 2.35 -8.12
N ILE A 42 7.53 1.49 -7.50
CA ILE A 42 6.09 1.73 -7.29
C ILE A 42 5.88 3.00 -6.48
N ILE A 43 6.54 3.15 -5.34
CA ILE A 43 6.33 4.32 -4.49
C ILE A 43 6.83 5.61 -5.15
N SER A 44 7.90 5.54 -5.96
CA SER A 44 8.40 6.70 -6.70
C SER A 44 7.37 7.23 -7.69
N VAL A 45 6.68 6.34 -8.40
CA VAL A 45 5.57 6.71 -9.28
C VAL A 45 4.40 7.26 -8.48
N CYS A 46 4.00 6.61 -7.38
CA CYS A 46 2.92 7.11 -6.52
C CYS A 46 3.21 8.52 -6.01
N ALA A 47 4.43 8.78 -5.53
CA ALA A 47 4.85 10.09 -5.05
C ALA A 47 4.75 11.15 -6.15
N ARG A 48 5.21 10.84 -7.37
CA ARG A 48 5.10 11.75 -8.51
C ARG A 48 3.65 12.09 -8.85
N GLU A 49 2.77 11.09 -8.95
CA GLU A 49 1.37 11.31 -9.29
C GLU A 49 0.62 12.09 -8.19
N LEU A 50 0.85 11.76 -6.91
CA LEU A 50 0.26 12.49 -5.78
C LEU A 50 0.76 13.94 -5.74
N LYS A 51 2.06 14.17 -6.00
CA LYS A 51 2.64 15.51 -6.06
C LYS A 51 2.03 16.33 -7.20
N HIS A 52 1.84 15.74 -8.38
CA HIS A 52 1.14 16.41 -9.48
C HIS A 52 -0.31 16.73 -9.14
N GLY A 53 -1.03 15.78 -8.54
CA GLY A 53 -2.41 15.98 -8.07
C GLY A 53 -2.53 17.10 -7.04
N ALA A 54 -1.63 17.12 -6.06
CA ALA A 54 -1.53 18.17 -5.05
C ALA A 54 -1.32 19.55 -5.69
N LEU A 55 -0.39 19.68 -6.63
CA LEU A 55 -0.14 20.95 -7.35
C LEU A 55 -1.34 21.43 -8.16
N ILE A 56 -2.11 20.51 -8.76
CA ILE A 56 -3.34 20.86 -9.49
C ILE A 56 -4.39 21.40 -8.50
N LEU A 57 -4.55 20.74 -7.35
CA LEU A 57 -5.52 21.12 -6.34
C LEU A 57 -5.15 22.45 -5.68
N GLU A 58 -3.88 22.66 -5.34
CA GLU A 58 -3.34 23.93 -4.83
C GLU A 58 -3.68 25.09 -5.79
N ARG A 59 -3.39 24.93 -7.09
CA ARG A 59 -3.74 25.96 -8.08
C ARG A 59 -5.25 26.17 -8.23
N ALA A 60 -6.05 25.13 -8.01
CA ALA A 60 -7.50 25.25 -8.05
C ALA A 60 -8.04 26.02 -6.84
N LEU A 61 -7.43 25.83 -5.67
CA LEU A 61 -7.71 26.59 -4.45
C LEU A 61 -7.35 28.07 -4.63
N GLU A 62 -6.13 28.36 -5.10
CA GLU A 62 -5.66 29.73 -5.38
C GLU A 62 -6.58 30.49 -6.33
N LYS A 63 -7.14 29.79 -7.32
CA LYS A 63 -8.05 30.36 -8.33
C LYS A 63 -9.53 30.30 -7.92
N ASN A 64 -9.85 29.78 -6.73
CA ASN A 64 -11.21 29.58 -6.24
C ASN A 64 -12.11 28.78 -7.21
N VAL A 65 -11.55 27.74 -7.84
CA VAL A 65 -12.27 26.86 -8.78
C VAL A 65 -12.37 25.40 -8.30
N GLN A 66 -11.95 25.11 -7.07
CA GLN A 66 -12.01 23.77 -6.49
C GLN A 66 -13.43 23.17 -6.55
N ALA A 67 -14.45 23.91 -6.09
CA ALA A 67 -15.85 23.44 -6.13
C ALA A 67 -16.31 23.10 -7.56
N LYS A 68 -15.78 23.80 -8.58
CA LYS A 68 -16.05 23.50 -9.99
C LYS A 68 -15.36 22.20 -10.44
N ILE A 69 -14.17 21.91 -9.94
CA ILE A 69 -13.49 20.62 -10.19
C ILE A 69 -14.27 19.48 -9.53
N LEU A 70 -14.69 19.67 -8.28
CA LEU A 70 -15.40 18.63 -7.53
C LEU A 70 -16.84 18.39 -8.00
N SER A 71 -17.43 19.33 -8.75
CA SER A 71 -18.74 19.15 -9.41
C SER A 71 -18.64 18.63 -10.85
N ASP A 72 -17.47 18.70 -11.49
CA ASP A 72 -17.24 18.15 -12.83
C ASP A 72 -16.87 16.67 -12.74
N ASN A 73 -17.49 15.82 -13.58
CA ASN A 73 -17.25 14.38 -13.57
C ASN A 73 -15.77 14.02 -13.82
N ARG A 74 -15.03 14.77 -14.64
CA ARG A 74 -13.61 14.48 -14.87
C ARG A 74 -12.76 14.88 -13.69
N GLY A 75 -13.10 15.99 -13.02
CA GLY A 75 -12.45 16.41 -11.78
C GLY A 75 -12.65 15.38 -10.66
N GLN A 76 -13.88 14.88 -10.51
CA GLN A 76 -14.19 13.78 -9.58
C GLN A 76 -13.39 12.51 -9.89
N GLN A 77 -13.38 12.08 -11.16
CA GLN A 77 -12.60 10.90 -11.58
C GLN A 77 -11.10 11.08 -11.30
N HIS A 78 -10.57 12.29 -11.48
CA HIS A 78 -9.17 12.60 -11.18
C HIS A 78 -8.85 12.47 -9.68
N ILE A 79 -9.65 13.07 -8.80
CA ILE A 79 -9.46 12.96 -7.35
C ILE A 79 -9.62 11.50 -6.89
N GLN A 80 -10.59 10.77 -7.44
CA GLN A 80 -10.77 9.35 -7.13
C GLN A 80 -9.55 8.53 -7.57
N ALA A 81 -8.98 8.79 -8.76
CA ALA A 81 -7.77 8.12 -9.21
C ALA A 81 -6.56 8.40 -8.30
N LEU A 82 -6.41 9.63 -7.80
CA LEU A 82 -5.39 9.96 -6.81
C LEU A 82 -5.60 9.21 -5.48
N GLY A 83 -6.85 9.02 -5.05
CA GLY A 83 -7.16 8.17 -3.90
C GLY A 83 -6.84 6.70 -4.13
N GLU A 84 -7.04 6.16 -5.34
CA GLU A 84 -6.60 4.81 -5.70
C GLU A 84 -5.06 4.71 -5.65
N ILE A 85 -4.34 5.74 -6.12
CA ILE A 85 -2.87 5.80 -5.98
C ILE A 85 -2.45 5.81 -4.51
N TYR A 86 -3.12 6.61 -3.67
CA TYR A 86 -2.83 6.63 -2.23
C TYR A 86 -3.15 5.29 -1.55
N LYS A 87 -4.18 4.57 -2.00
CA LYS A 87 -4.45 3.21 -1.53
C LYS A 87 -3.29 2.24 -1.83
N VAL A 88 -2.62 2.39 -2.97
CA VAL A 88 -1.37 1.64 -3.27
C VAL A 88 -0.26 2.00 -2.27
N VAL A 89 -0.12 3.28 -1.92
CA VAL A 89 0.85 3.72 -0.89
C VAL A 89 0.62 2.96 0.41
N GLU A 90 -0.63 2.87 0.89
CA GLU A 90 -0.94 2.16 2.13
C GLU A 90 -0.68 0.65 2.04
N LEU A 91 -0.93 0.01 0.88
CA LEU A 91 -0.56 -1.38 0.66
C LEU A 91 0.96 -1.60 0.76
N LEU A 92 1.75 -0.71 0.16
CA LEU A 92 3.20 -0.77 0.29
C LEU A 92 3.69 -0.46 1.70
N ARG A 93 3.04 0.47 2.42
CA ARG A 93 3.36 0.71 3.84
C ARG A 93 3.14 -0.55 4.68
N LEU A 94 2.04 -1.26 4.45
CA LEU A 94 1.78 -2.53 5.14
C LEU A 94 2.84 -3.59 4.78
N SER A 95 3.18 -3.71 3.48
CA SER A 95 4.19 -4.65 2.98
C SER A 95 5.57 -4.36 3.58
N THR A 96 6.00 -3.10 3.57
CA THR A 96 7.31 -2.68 4.12
C THR A 96 7.40 -2.75 5.64
N LYS A 97 6.27 -2.65 6.35
CA LYS A 97 6.21 -2.94 7.79
C LYS A 97 6.40 -4.44 8.07
N LEU A 98 5.75 -5.29 7.28
CA LEU A 98 5.84 -6.74 7.43
C LEU A 98 7.23 -7.27 7.05
N TYR A 99 7.73 -6.86 5.90
CA TYR A 99 9.04 -7.25 5.35
C TYR A 99 10.15 -6.26 5.71
N LYS A 100 10.02 -5.58 6.86
CA LYS A 100 11.01 -4.64 7.37
C LYS A 100 12.45 -5.19 7.37
N PRO A 101 12.72 -6.48 7.71
CA PRO A 101 14.07 -7.02 7.64
C PRO A 101 14.72 -6.89 6.26
N TRP A 102 13.98 -7.11 5.17
CA TRP A 102 14.52 -7.01 3.80
C TRP A 102 14.87 -5.58 3.44
N VAL A 103 13.98 -4.64 3.82
CA VAL A 103 14.17 -3.22 3.56
C VAL A 103 15.40 -2.71 4.32
N LEU A 104 15.58 -3.11 5.59
CA LEU A 104 16.73 -2.71 6.39
C LEU A 104 18.07 -3.24 5.87
N LEU A 105 18.07 -4.42 5.22
CA LEU A 105 19.28 -4.99 4.63
C LEU A 105 19.62 -4.35 3.27
N SER A 106 18.66 -3.69 2.63
CA SER A 106 18.81 -3.03 1.33
C SER A 106 19.12 -1.53 1.51
N VAL A 107 20.31 -1.20 2.04
CA VAL A 107 20.65 0.15 2.55
C VAL A 107 20.38 1.29 1.55
N SER A 108 20.73 1.11 0.28
CA SER A 108 20.52 2.14 -0.75
C SER A 108 19.03 2.38 -1.06
N ASP A 109 18.24 1.31 -1.14
CA ASP A 109 16.81 1.40 -1.42
C ASP A 109 15.99 1.81 -0.19
N GLN A 110 16.49 1.51 1.02
CA GLN A 110 15.81 1.79 2.29
C GLN A 110 15.48 3.28 2.46
N GLN A 111 16.47 4.15 2.32
CA GLN A 111 16.30 5.58 2.57
C GLN A 111 15.33 6.19 1.57
N GLN A 112 15.45 5.79 0.30
CA GLN A 112 14.56 6.24 -0.75
C GLN A 112 13.13 5.76 -0.51
N LEU A 113 12.94 4.46 -0.23
CA LEU A 113 11.62 3.85 -0.02
C LEU A 113 10.88 4.50 1.15
N TYR A 114 11.50 4.58 2.34
CA TYR A 114 10.84 5.20 3.49
C TYR A 114 10.65 6.71 3.33
N GLY A 115 11.62 7.41 2.73
CA GLY A 115 11.48 8.84 2.43
C GLY A 115 10.28 9.12 1.53
N LEU A 116 10.11 8.33 0.46
CA LEU A 116 8.99 8.47 -0.48
C LEU A 116 7.65 8.04 0.13
N LEU A 117 7.63 7.02 1.00
CA LEU A 117 6.41 6.62 1.72
C LEU A 117 5.92 7.75 2.63
N GLU A 118 6.82 8.38 3.39
CA GLU A 118 6.48 9.51 4.24
C GLU A 118 6.12 10.77 3.43
N GLU A 119 6.78 11.03 2.30
CA GLU A 119 6.39 12.09 1.37
C GLU A 119 4.95 11.88 0.87
N CYS A 120 4.58 10.67 0.46
CA CYS A 120 3.22 10.37 0.00
C CYS A 120 2.17 10.60 1.10
N VAL A 121 2.45 10.18 2.33
CA VAL A 121 1.56 10.40 3.49
C VAL A 121 1.42 11.88 3.80
N SER A 122 2.52 12.62 3.78
CA SER A 122 2.52 14.06 3.97
C SER A 122 1.73 14.77 2.88
N LEU A 123 1.96 14.44 1.60
CA LEU A 123 1.22 15.00 0.47
C LEU A 123 -0.27 14.73 0.63
N TRP A 124 -0.67 13.49 0.90
CA TRP A 124 -2.08 13.12 1.04
C TRP A 124 -2.81 13.92 2.12
N SER A 125 -2.18 14.05 3.30
CA SER A 125 -2.79 14.67 4.49
C SER A 125 -2.70 16.19 4.54
N THR A 126 -1.78 16.82 3.78
CA THR A 126 -1.55 18.27 3.88
C THR A 126 -1.91 19.07 2.63
N SER A 127 -2.09 18.41 1.48
CA SER A 127 -2.35 19.10 0.20
C SER A 127 -3.82 19.38 -0.10
N GLY A 128 -4.76 18.94 0.76
CA GLY A 128 -6.19 19.01 0.49
C GLY A 128 -6.75 17.80 -0.28
N LEU A 129 -5.91 16.84 -0.70
CA LEU A 129 -6.33 15.68 -1.47
C LEU A 129 -7.28 14.77 -0.68
N GLU A 130 -6.95 14.52 0.59
CA GLU A 130 -7.82 13.75 1.47
C GLU A 130 -9.17 14.43 1.69
N GLU A 131 -9.15 15.75 1.93
CA GLU A 131 -10.32 16.59 2.13
C GLU A 131 -11.20 16.60 0.88
N ALA A 132 -10.61 16.78 -0.30
CA ALA A 132 -11.33 16.74 -1.57
C ALA A 132 -12.05 15.40 -1.79
N LEU A 133 -11.39 14.27 -1.46
CA LEU A 133 -12.02 12.96 -1.55
C LEU A 133 -13.15 12.79 -0.52
N ARG A 134 -12.99 13.32 0.69
CA ARG A 134 -14.02 13.32 1.74
C ARG A 134 -15.23 14.15 1.34
N GLU A 135 -15.02 15.36 0.83
CA GLU A 135 -16.10 16.23 0.33
C GLU A 135 -16.89 15.55 -0.79
N MET A 136 -16.22 14.90 -1.73
CA MET A 136 -16.87 14.07 -2.75
C MET A 136 -17.71 12.95 -2.15
N SER A 137 -17.29 12.38 -1.02
CA SER A 137 -18.04 11.32 -0.34
C SER A 137 -19.30 11.83 0.38
N GLU A 138 -19.33 13.11 0.77
CA GLU A 138 -20.44 13.71 1.51
C GLU A 138 -21.53 14.28 0.56
N ASN A 139 -21.14 14.69 -0.64
CA ASN A 139 -22.02 15.33 -1.63
C ASN A 139 -22.82 14.37 -2.52
N VAL A 140 -22.85 13.06 -2.23
CA VAL A 140 -23.60 12.07 -3.04
C VAL A 140 -25.04 11.93 -2.54
N GLU A 141 -25.99 11.93 -3.46
CA GLU A 141 -27.41 11.70 -3.15
C GLU A 141 -27.62 10.36 -2.42
N PRO A 142 -28.50 10.31 -1.40
CA PRO A 142 -28.78 9.09 -0.67
C PRO A 142 -29.26 7.95 -1.59
N GLY A 143 -28.56 6.82 -1.58
CA GLY A 143 -28.93 5.61 -2.34
C GLY A 143 -28.12 5.35 -3.61
N LEU A 144 -27.27 6.29 -4.04
CA LEU A 144 -26.32 6.06 -5.13
C LEU A 144 -25.01 5.43 -4.61
N ASN A 145 -24.42 4.54 -5.42
CA ASN A 145 -23.13 3.94 -5.09
C ASN A 145 -22.05 5.02 -5.08
N ASN A 146 -21.51 5.28 -3.89
CA ASN A 146 -20.51 6.31 -3.67
C ASN A 146 -19.11 5.70 -3.69
N ALA A 147 -18.49 5.72 -4.87
CA ALA A 147 -17.15 5.16 -5.08
C ALA A 147 -16.09 5.85 -4.20
N ALA A 148 -16.21 7.16 -3.95
CA ALA A 148 -15.32 7.89 -3.04
C ALA A 148 -15.45 7.39 -1.59
N LYS A 149 -16.67 7.17 -1.09
CA LYS A 149 -16.92 6.61 0.24
C LYS A 149 -16.35 5.19 0.38
N ALA A 150 -16.55 4.34 -0.62
CA ALA A 150 -16.00 2.99 -0.65
C ALA A 150 -14.46 3.01 -0.66
N LEU A 151 -13.87 3.93 -1.41
CA LEU A 151 -12.42 4.12 -1.46
C LEU A 151 -11.84 4.57 -0.12
N ILE A 152 -12.45 5.56 0.54
CA ILE A 152 -12.05 6.00 1.90
C ILE A 152 -12.14 4.84 2.89
N ALA A 153 -13.21 4.05 2.84
CA ALA A 153 -13.37 2.89 3.71
C ALA A 153 -12.29 1.83 3.46
N SER A 154 -11.95 1.57 2.19
CA SER A 154 -10.89 0.62 1.82
C SER A 154 -9.50 1.09 2.27
N ILE A 155 -9.17 2.38 2.13
CA ILE A 155 -7.92 2.95 2.65
C ILE A 155 -7.83 2.76 4.17
N LYS A 156 -8.90 3.09 4.90
CA LYS A 156 -8.96 2.92 6.35
C LYS A 156 -8.82 1.45 6.77
N ASN A 157 -9.42 0.52 6.02
CA ASN A 157 -9.29 -0.90 6.29
C ASN A 157 -7.82 -1.32 6.24
N ILE A 158 -7.11 -0.99 5.15
CA ILE A 158 -5.68 -1.30 5.00
C ILE A 158 -4.85 -0.68 6.14
N GLN A 159 -5.13 0.57 6.52
CA GLN A 159 -4.43 1.24 7.63
C GLN A 159 -4.67 0.58 8.99
N SER A 160 -5.83 -0.06 9.17
CA SER A 160 -6.21 -0.74 10.42
C SER A 160 -5.65 -2.16 10.54
N VAL A 161 -5.09 -2.71 9.47
CA VAL A 161 -4.51 -4.06 9.48
C VAL A 161 -3.30 -4.11 10.41
N ASP A 162 -3.37 -5.00 11.40
CA ASP A 162 -2.27 -5.30 12.31
C ASP A 162 -1.26 -6.26 11.68
N VAL A 163 0.03 -5.88 11.72
CA VAL A 163 1.16 -6.62 11.13
C VAL A 163 1.29 -8.02 11.74
N LEU A 164 1.04 -8.18 13.04
CA LEU A 164 1.11 -9.48 13.71
C LEU A 164 0.01 -10.42 13.19
N THR A 165 -1.18 -9.89 12.99
CA THR A 165 -2.28 -10.64 12.37
C THR A 165 -1.93 -11.07 10.94
N VAL A 166 -1.27 -10.21 10.14
CA VAL A 166 -0.81 -10.59 8.78
C VAL A 166 0.20 -11.71 8.83
N HIS A 167 1.16 -11.61 9.75
CA HIS A 167 2.18 -12.63 9.97
C HIS A 167 1.55 -14.00 10.21
N ASP A 168 0.61 -14.11 11.14
CA ASP A 168 -0.08 -15.37 11.42
C ASP A 168 -0.80 -15.95 10.19
N HIS A 169 -1.37 -15.11 9.32
CA HIS A 169 -2.03 -15.56 8.10
C HIS A 169 -1.07 -16.08 7.02
N ILE A 170 0.05 -15.40 6.79
CA ILE A 170 1.04 -15.85 5.80
C ILE A 170 1.68 -17.16 6.26
N PHE A 171 2.11 -17.20 7.52
CA PHE A 171 3.06 -18.21 7.96
C PHE A 171 2.42 -19.44 8.61
N ILE A 172 1.19 -19.33 9.12
CA ILE A 172 0.47 -20.49 9.69
C ILE A 172 -0.47 -21.10 8.66
N GLN A 173 -1.08 -20.28 7.79
CA GLN A 173 -2.23 -20.72 6.98
C GLN A 173 -1.91 -20.94 5.49
N ARG A 174 -0.65 -20.74 5.05
CA ARG A 174 -0.15 -20.98 3.67
C ARG A 174 -1.14 -20.51 2.58
N ARG A 175 -1.51 -19.24 2.64
CA ARG A 175 -2.55 -18.65 1.77
C ARG A 175 -1.98 -18.03 0.50
N SER A 176 -2.86 -17.78 -0.47
CA SER A 176 -2.48 -17.15 -1.73
C SER A 176 -2.08 -15.69 -1.48
N ILE A 177 -0.86 -15.33 -1.83
CA ILE A 177 -0.31 -13.98 -1.62
C ILE A 177 -0.28 -13.21 -2.93
N CYS A 178 -0.57 -11.91 -2.88
CA CYS A 178 -0.33 -11.03 -4.01
C CYS A 178 1.17 -11.02 -4.34
N LYS A 179 1.54 -11.36 -5.57
CA LYS A 179 2.94 -11.51 -5.99
C LYS A 179 3.75 -10.22 -5.86
N LEU A 180 3.14 -9.03 -6.02
CA LEU A 180 3.84 -7.75 -5.88
C LEU A 180 4.02 -7.29 -4.43
N SER A 181 2.99 -7.38 -3.59
CA SER A 181 3.01 -6.87 -2.22
C SER A 181 3.37 -7.93 -1.19
N LEU A 182 3.31 -9.21 -1.56
CA LEU A 182 3.45 -10.38 -0.69
C LEU A 182 2.42 -10.44 0.45
N LEU A 183 1.33 -9.68 0.35
CA LEU A 183 0.25 -9.69 1.32
C LEU A 183 -0.77 -10.79 0.99
N PRO A 184 -1.38 -11.45 2.01
CA PRO A 184 -2.46 -12.41 1.81
C PRO A 184 -3.68 -11.73 1.16
N GLN A 185 -4.29 -12.40 0.19
CA GLN A 185 -5.47 -11.86 -0.50
C GLN A 185 -6.70 -11.82 0.42
N GLU A 186 -6.86 -12.81 1.28
CA GLU A 186 -8.06 -13.00 2.09
C GLU A 186 -8.19 -11.94 3.19
N MET A 187 -7.07 -11.33 3.59
CA MET A 187 -7.06 -10.24 4.56
C MET A 187 -7.55 -8.92 3.96
N LEU A 188 -7.51 -8.81 2.63
CA LEU A 188 -7.91 -7.63 1.87
C LEU A 188 -8.96 -8.03 0.84
N SER A 189 -9.97 -8.79 1.30
CA SER A 189 -11.01 -9.40 0.45
C SER A 189 -11.83 -8.41 -0.37
N GLU A 190 -11.84 -7.13 0.00
CA GLU A 190 -12.45 -6.05 -0.77
C GLU A 190 -11.64 -5.64 -2.00
N LEU A 191 -10.36 -6.01 -2.05
CA LEU A 191 -9.49 -5.75 -3.19
C LEU A 191 -9.70 -6.81 -4.26
N LYS A 192 -9.96 -6.34 -5.48
CA LYS A 192 -10.02 -7.21 -6.64
C LYS A 192 -8.64 -7.81 -6.90
N VAL A 193 -8.60 -9.11 -7.17
CA VAL A 193 -7.40 -9.84 -7.59
C VAL A 193 -7.52 -10.17 -9.07
N VAL A 194 -6.39 -10.13 -9.77
CA VAL A 194 -6.26 -10.56 -11.16
C VAL A 194 -5.08 -11.52 -11.27
N GLU A 195 -5.17 -12.48 -12.17
CA GLU A 195 -4.05 -13.36 -12.52
C GLU A 195 -3.25 -12.71 -13.65
N TRP A 196 -1.94 -12.58 -13.46
CA TRP A 196 -1.02 -12.10 -14.49
C TRP A 196 0.14 -13.09 -14.58
N ASN A 197 0.27 -13.81 -15.70
CA ASN A 197 1.21 -14.92 -15.87
C ASN A 197 1.07 -16.03 -14.81
N ASN A 198 -0.16 -16.43 -14.51
CA ASN A 198 -0.50 -17.47 -13.51
C ASN A 198 -0.09 -17.12 -12.06
N GLU A 199 0.22 -15.86 -11.80
CA GLU A 199 0.52 -15.35 -10.47
C GLU A 199 -0.55 -14.33 -10.08
N PRO A 200 -1.03 -14.33 -8.83
CA PRO A 200 -2.10 -13.43 -8.43
C PRO A 200 -1.56 -12.06 -8.02
N TYR A 201 -2.25 -11.00 -8.42
CA TYR A 201 -1.93 -9.62 -8.07
C TYR A 201 -3.18 -8.88 -7.62
N PHE A 202 -3.05 -7.98 -6.65
CA PHE A 202 -4.09 -6.98 -6.45
C PHE A 202 -4.21 -6.14 -7.73
N LEU A 203 -5.42 -6.06 -8.28
CA LEU A 203 -5.71 -5.38 -9.54
C LEU A 203 -5.18 -3.96 -9.55
N ILE A 204 -5.22 -3.28 -8.42
CA ILE A 204 -4.72 -1.91 -8.29
C ILE A 204 -3.19 -1.80 -8.46
N LEU A 205 -2.44 -2.76 -7.92
CA LEU A 205 -0.99 -2.83 -8.10
C LEU A 205 -0.63 -3.22 -9.53
N ALA A 206 -1.34 -4.19 -10.10
CA ALA A 206 -1.17 -4.60 -11.49
C ALA A 206 -1.45 -3.43 -12.46
N ASN A 207 -2.54 -2.69 -12.24
CA ASN A 207 -2.90 -1.53 -13.05
C ASN A 207 -1.87 -0.40 -12.93
N LEU A 208 -1.42 -0.07 -11.72
CA LEU A 208 -0.39 0.95 -11.53
C LEU A 208 0.90 0.55 -12.26
N TRP A 209 1.33 -0.69 -12.09
CA TRP A 209 2.51 -1.23 -12.77
C TRP A 209 2.39 -1.15 -14.28
N ALA A 210 1.32 -1.73 -14.84
CA ALA A 210 1.07 -1.81 -16.28
C ALA A 210 1.04 -0.45 -16.96
N ASN A 211 0.45 0.55 -16.30
CA ASN A 211 0.22 1.87 -16.90
C ASN A 211 1.36 2.87 -16.66
N LEU A 212 2.07 2.78 -15.53
CA LEU A 212 3.01 3.84 -15.12
C LEU A 212 4.45 3.38 -14.96
N ILE A 213 4.72 2.07 -14.95
CA ILE A 213 6.06 1.50 -14.78
C ILE A 213 6.47 0.72 -16.03
N SER A 214 5.72 -0.33 -16.36
CA SER A 214 6.04 -1.20 -17.49
C SER A 214 4.80 -1.98 -17.94
N PRO A 215 4.53 -2.08 -19.25
CA PRO A 215 3.46 -2.93 -19.77
C PRO A 215 3.75 -4.42 -19.58
N ASN A 216 5.01 -4.79 -19.36
CA ASN A 216 5.40 -6.16 -19.05
C ASN A 216 5.24 -6.43 -17.55
N PRO A 217 4.80 -7.64 -17.16
CA PRO A 217 4.70 -8.01 -15.75
C PRO A 217 6.04 -7.88 -15.01
N PRO A 218 6.01 -7.56 -13.71
CA PRO A 218 7.22 -7.40 -12.90
C PRO A 218 7.99 -8.73 -12.83
N GLN A 219 9.31 -8.65 -12.99
CA GLN A 219 10.19 -9.82 -12.91
C GLN A 219 10.54 -10.07 -11.45
N LEU A 220 9.68 -10.85 -10.77
CA LEU A 220 9.82 -11.13 -9.34
C LEU A 220 10.25 -12.58 -9.09
N PRO A 221 11.16 -12.81 -8.14
CA PRO A 221 11.61 -14.15 -7.81
C PRO A 221 10.48 -14.98 -7.18
N CYS A 222 10.59 -16.30 -7.34
CA CYS A 222 9.71 -17.25 -6.67
C CYS A 222 10.24 -17.51 -5.26
N LEU A 223 9.51 -17.04 -4.25
CA LEU A 223 9.88 -17.20 -2.86
C LEU A 223 9.54 -18.61 -2.38
N GLN A 224 10.35 -19.15 -1.46
CA GLN A 224 10.04 -20.39 -0.77
C GLN A 224 9.02 -20.12 0.33
N VAL A 225 7.74 -20.04 -0.05
CA VAL A 225 6.63 -20.03 0.90
C VAL A 225 6.33 -21.49 1.26
N SER A 226 7.24 -22.14 2.00
CA SER A 226 7.07 -23.51 2.52
C SER A 226 6.69 -23.48 3.99
#